data_AF-A0A366WKQ0-F1
#
_entry.id   AF-A0A366WKQ0-F1
#
_cell.length_a   1.000
_cell.length_b   1.000
_cell.length_c   1.000
_cell.angle_alpha   90.00
_cell.angle_beta   90.00
_cell.angle_gamma   90.00
#
_symmetry.space_group_name_H-M   'P 1'
#
loop_
_entity.id
_entity.type
_entity.pdbx_description
1 polymer ?
#
loop_
_entity_poly.entity_id
_entity_poly.type
_entity_poly.pdbx_seq_one_letter_code
_entity_poly.pdbx_strand_id
1 'polypeptide(L)' 'MTRSRSEARTVNLAFTGASGAQYGLRLLQCLVAAGCRVNVMVSKAAQLVIATETDLKLPGTSAAMQK' A
#
# COMPACT_ATOMS: atom_id res chain seq x y z
N MET A 1 27.66 -21.12 2.01
CA MET A 1 26.98 -19.94 1.45
C MET A 1 26.04 -19.37 2.50
N THR A 2 26.55 -18.49 3.35
CA THR A 2 25.78 -17.79 4.37
C THR A 2 24.86 -16.78 3.68
N ARG A 3 23.57 -17.10 3.54
CA ARG A 3 22.57 -16.07 3.22
C ARG A 3 22.62 -15.05 4.35
N SER A 4 23.20 -13.88 4.07
CA SER A 4 22.94 -12.68 4.86
C SER A 4 21.42 -12.56 4.99
N ARG A 5 20.92 -12.64 6.21
CA ARG A 5 19.51 -12.37 6.53
C ARG A 5 19.31 -10.92 6.08
N SER A 6 18.73 -10.74 4.89
CA SER A 6 18.31 -9.43 4.42
C SER A 6 17.49 -8.81 5.53
N GLU A 7 18.04 -7.77 6.18
CA GLU A 7 17.31 -6.90 7.09
C GLU A 7 15.92 -6.63 6.49
N ALA A 8 14.87 -6.76 7.31
CA ALA A 8 13.50 -6.58 6.85
C ALA A 8 13.36 -5.14 6.30
N ARG A 9 13.37 -5.01 4.97
CA ARG A 9 13.40 -3.71 4.30
C ARG A 9 12.11 -2.97 4.63
N THR A 10 12.23 -1.74 5.14
CA THR A 10 11.08 -0.87 5.37
C THR A 10 10.86 0.03 4.16
N VAL A 11 9.63 0.06 3.64
CA VAL A 11 9.24 0.83 2.45
C VAL A 11 8.08 1.76 2.81
N ASN A 12 8.18 3.03 2.44
CA ASN A 12 7.08 3.99 2.55
C ASN A 12 6.37 4.05 1.19
N LEU A 13 5.11 3.64 1.14
CA LEU A 13 4.31 3.63 -0.08
C LEU A 13 3.17 4.64 0.04
N ALA A 14 3.11 5.61 -0.88
CA ALA A 14 2.07 6.62 -0.93
C ALA A 14 1.16 6.42 -2.14
N PHE A 15 -0.15 6.31 -1.91
CA PHE A 15 -1.17 6.39 -2.95
C PHE A 15 -1.63 7.84 -3.10
N THR A 16 -1.64 8.32 -4.35
CA THR A 16 -2.13 9.65 -4.74
C THR A 16 -3.38 9.53 -5.62
N GLY A 17 -3.98 10.66 -6.02
CA GLY A 17 -5.21 10.69 -6.84
C GLY A 17 -5.00 10.49 -8.34
N ALA A 18 -3.92 9.82 -8.75
CA ALA A 18 -3.71 9.46 -10.14
C ALA A 18 -4.42 8.13 -10.46
N SER A 19 -4.93 8.00 -11.68
CA SER A 19 -5.48 6.72 -12.18
C SER A 19 -4.41 5.62 -12.14
N GLY A 20 -4.84 4.37 -11.97
CA GLY A 20 -3.93 3.23 -11.88
C GLY A 20 -3.92 2.54 -10.52
N ALA A 21 -5.00 2.63 -9.73
CA ALA A 21 -5.04 2.11 -8.36
C ALA A 21 -4.63 0.63 -8.27
N GLN A 22 -5.01 -0.19 -9.27
CA GLN A 22 -4.64 -1.61 -9.32
C GLN A 22 -3.13 -1.85 -9.28
N TYR A 23 -2.32 -0.98 -9.87
CA TYR A 23 -0.87 -1.15 -9.91
C TYR A 23 -0.25 -0.93 -8.54
N GLY A 24 -0.68 0.12 -7.84
CA GLY A 24 -0.23 0.39 -6.47
C GLY A 24 -0.64 -0.71 -5.51
N LEU A 25 -1.87 -1.23 -5.62
CA LEU A 25 -2.35 -2.35 -4.80
C LEU A 25 -1.56 -3.63 -5.09
N ARG A 26 -1.27 -3.92 -6.37
CA ARG A 26 -0.45 -5.07 -6.74
C ARG A 26 0.97 -4.96 -6.21
N LEU A 27 1.57 -3.77 -6.28
CA LEU A 27 2.88 -3.50 -5.70
C LEU A 27 2.89 -3.73 -4.18
N LEU A 28 1.88 -3.22 -3.46
CA LEU A 28 1.75 -3.42 -2.02
C LEU A 28 1.71 -4.92 -1.67
N GLN A 29 0.92 -5.71 -2.39
CA GLN A 29 0.88 -7.17 -2.22
C GLN A 29 2.26 -7.82 -2.44
N CYS A 30 2.98 -7.43 -3.49
CA CYS A 30 4.31 -7.96 -3.77
C CYS A 30 5.32 -7.60 -2.66
N LEU A 31 5.28 -6.38 -2.15
CA LEU A 31 6.18 -5.93 -1.07
C LEU A 31 5.92 -6.70 0.22
N VAL A 32 4.65 -6.90 0.59
CA VAL A 32 4.27 -7.70 1.76
C VAL A 32 4.69 -9.16 1.57
N ALA A 33 4.43 -9.75 0.40
CA ALA A 33 4.84 -11.12 0.09
C ALA A 33 6.37 -11.32 0.12
N ALA A 34 7.14 -10.27 -0.18
CA ALA A 34 8.60 -10.27 -0.10
C ALA A 34 9.14 -10.10 1.34
N GLY A 35 8.26 -9.98 2.35
CA GLY A 35 8.66 -9.78 3.75
C GLY A 35 9.11 -8.34 4.07
N CYS A 36 8.76 -7.36 3.23
CA CYS A 36 9.03 -5.96 3.53
C CYS A 36 8.02 -5.43 4.57
N ARG A 37 8.49 -4.56 5.47
CA ARG A 37 7.60 -3.71 6.28
C ARG A 37 7.14 -2.54 5.41
N VAL A 38 5.83 -2.36 5.23
CA VAL A 38 5.31 -1.28 4.37
C VAL A 38 4.50 -0.29 5.20
N ASN A 39 4.94 0.96 5.24
CA ASN A 39 4.14 2.07 5.78
C ASN A 39 3.32 2.67 4.63
N VAL A 40 2.00 2.61 4.74
CA VAL A 40 1.09 3.05 3.67
C VAL A 40 0.49 4.41 4.01
N MET A 41 0.54 5.33 3.06
CA MET A 41 -0.12 6.63 3.11
C MET A 41 -1.12 6.72 1.95
N VAL A 42 -2.31 7.25 2.20
CA VAL A 42 -3.36 7.39 1.20
C VAL A 42 -3.96 8.77 1.30
N SER A 43 -3.86 9.57 0.24
CA SER A 43 -4.49 10.90 0.20
C SER A 43 -6.01 10.80 0.02
N LYS A 44 -6.74 11.90 0.27
CA LYS A 44 -8.19 11.89 0.05
C LYS A 44 -8.57 11.63 -1.42
N ALA A 45 -7.80 12.18 -2.36
CA ALA A 45 -7.98 11.92 -3.78
C ALA A 45 -7.70 10.45 -4.13
N ALA A 46 -6.68 9.83 -3.51
CA ALA A 46 -6.38 8.42 -3.70
C ALA A 46 -7.52 7.50 -3.22
N GLN A 47 -8.17 7.83 -2.08
CA GLN A 47 -9.34 7.08 -1.61
C GLN A 47 -10.47 7.06 -2.65
N LEU A 48 -10.71 8.19 -3.33
CA LEU A 48 -11.73 8.28 -4.37
C LEU A 48 -11.35 7.43 -5.58
N VAL A 49 -10.10 7.53 -6.05
CA VAL A 49 -9.64 6.75 -7.21
C VAL A 49 -9.69 5.25 -6.92
N ILE A 50 -9.22 4.81 -5.74
CA ILE A 50 -9.28 3.39 -5.35
C ILE A 50 -10.73 2.89 -5.31
N ALA A 51 -11.65 3.66 -4.74
CA ALA A 51 -13.06 3.30 -4.69
C ALA A 51 -13.76 3.32 -6.07
N THR A 52 -13.22 4.09 -7.02
CA THR A 52 -13.79 4.20 -8.38
C THR A 52 -13.24 3.11 -9.30
N GLU A 53 -11.96 2.77 -9.19
CA GLU A 53 -11.29 1.83 -10.10
C GLU A 53 -11.27 0.38 -9.57
N THR A 54 -11.63 0.15 -8.31
CA THR A 54 -11.53 -1.17 -7.68
C THR A 54 -12.70 -1.42 -6.72
N ASP A 55 -12.97 -2.68 -6.41
CA ASP A 55 -13.97 -3.06 -5.40
C ASP A 55 -13.53 -2.83 -3.95
N LEU A 56 -12.31 -2.30 -3.73
CA LEU A 56 -11.75 -2.10 -2.40
C LEU A 56 -12.35 -0.87 -1.71
N LYS A 57 -13.09 -1.11 -0.62
CA LYS A 57 -13.63 -0.04 0.24
C LYS A 57 -12.66 0.27 1.38
N LEU A 58 -11.90 1.35 1.22
CA LEU A 58 -11.04 1.85 2.28
C LEU A 58 -11.86 2.62 3.33
N PRO A 59 -11.57 2.45 4.64
CA PRO A 59 -12.14 3.32 5.67
C PRO A 59 -11.84 4.80 5.41
N GLY A 60 -12.83 5.66 5.67
CA GLY A 60 -12.73 7.09 5.37
C GLY A 60 -11.77 7.89 6.26
N THR A 61 -11.27 7.31 7.35
CA THR A 61 -10.41 7.98 8.33
C THR A 61 -9.11 7.21 8.57
N SER A 62 -8.02 7.94 8.79
CA SER A 62 -6.69 7.34 9.06
C SER A 62 -6.71 6.44 10.30
N ALA A 63 -7.45 6.83 11.34
CA ALA A 63 -7.57 6.03 12.57
C ALA A 63 -8.27 4.68 12.34
N ALA A 64 -9.22 4.59 11.38
CA ALA A 64 -9.87 3.33 11.04
C ALA A 64 -9.00 2.44 10.13
N MET A 65 -8.05 3.03 9.39
CA MET A 65 -7.11 2.29 8.53
C MET A 65 -5.93 1.68 9.29
N GLN A 66 -5.68 2.10 10.52
CA GLN A 66 -4.55 1.64 11.36
C GLN A 66 -4.95 0.52 12.34
N LYS A 67 -6.22 0.11 12.34
CA LYS A 67 -6.75 -0.97 13.17
C LYS A 67 -6.66 -2.30 12.43
#